data_AF-A0A7U3LIL3-F1
#
_entry.id   AF-A0A7U3LIL3-F1
#
_cell.length_a   1.000
_cell.length_b   1.000
_cell.length_c   1.000
_cell.angle_alpha   90.00
_cell.angle_beta   90.00
_cell.angle_gamma   90.00
#
_symmetry.space_group_name_H-M   'P 1'
#
loop_
_entity.id
_entity.type
_entity.pdbx_description
1 polymer ?
#
loop_
_entity_poly.entity_id
_entity_poly.type
_entity_poly.pdbx_seq_one_letter_code
_entity_poly.pdbx_strand_id
1 'polypeptide(L)' 'SNYPDLLISWNIVSSIGSMISLFSVILFMIIIWDSFTSKRLMIFNTNFAMIEWIQNFPPMEHSYSEIPSVLNK' A
#
# COMPACT_ATOMS: atom_id res chain seq x y z
N SER A 1 10.85 -1.92 39.18
CA SER A 1 10.14 -1.59 37.94
C SER A 1 9.42 -2.84 37.45
N ASN A 2 8.40 -3.29 38.16
CA ASN A 2 7.77 -4.58 37.88
C ASN A 2 6.29 -4.31 37.66
N TYR A 3 5.84 -4.53 36.43
CA TYR A 3 4.43 -4.55 36.07
C TYR A 3 3.75 -5.70 36.82
N PRO A 4 2.47 -5.56 37.21
CA PRO A 4 1.77 -6.61 37.95
C PRO A 4 1.83 -7.93 37.18
N ASP A 5 2.03 -9.04 37.90
CA ASP A 5 2.28 -10.36 37.30
C ASP A 5 1.18 -10.80 36.32
N LEU A 6 -0.05 -10.29 36.49
CA LEU A 6 -1.19 -10.48 35.59
C LEU A 6 -0.93 -10.01 34.14
N LEU A 7 -0.05 -9.03 33.93
CA LEU A 7 0.24 -8.44 32.60
C LEU A 7 1.42 -9.11 31.89
N ILE A 8 2.13 -10.03 32.56
CA ILE A 8 3.33 -10.66 31.99
C ILE A 8 3.00 -11.44 30.71
N SER A 9 1.89 -12.20 30.72
CA SER A 9 1.48 -12.99 29.54
C SER A 9 1.20 -12.11 28.32
N TRP A 10 0.43 -11.03 28.50
CA TRP A 10 0.11 -10.08 27.43
C TRP A 10 1.34 -9.33 26.93
N ASN A 11 2.29 -8.99 27.81
CA ASN A 11 3.54 -8.35 27.41
C ASN A 11 4.44 -9.29 26.60
N ILE A 12 4.45 -10.59 26.91
CA ILE A 12 5.18 -11.58 26.11
C ILE A 12 4.56 -11.69 24.72
N VAL A 13 3.23 -11.81 24.63
CA VAL A 13 2.53 -11.86 23.33
C VAL A 13 2.75 -10.57 22.54
N SER A 14 2.66 -9.41 23.19
CA SER A 14 2.88 -8.09 22.58
C SER A 14 4.31 -7.94 22.06
N SER A 15 5.32 -8.38 22.82
CA SER A 15 6.72 -8.30 22.38
C SER A 15 7.02 -9.23 21.20
N ILE A 16 6.47 -10.45 21.19
CA ILE A 16 6.55 -11.35 20.03
C ILE A 16 5.89 -10.71 18.80
N GLY A 17 4.69 -10.12 18.97
CA GLY A 17 3.99 -9.39 17.92
C GLY A 17 4.81 -8.22 17.37
N SER A 18 5.51 -7.49 18.25
CA SER A 18 6.39 -6.38 17.83
C SER A 18 7.54 -6.87 16.95
N MET A 19 8.14 -8.02 17.26
CA MET A 19 9.20 -8.61 16.44
C MET A 19 8.68 -9.04 15.07
N ILE A 20 7.50 -9.66 15.02
CA ILE A 20 6.84 -10.03 13.76
C ILE A 20 6.57 -8.78 12.91
N SER A 21 6.08 -7.70 13.53
CA SER A 21 5.82 -6.44 12.82
C SER A 21 7.10 -5.83 12.25
N LEU A 22 8.21 -5.90 12.98
CA LEU A 22 9.51 -5.41 12.52
C LEU A 22 9.98 -6.17 11.28
N PHE A 23 9.90 -7.50 11.30
CA PHE A 23 10.23 -8.33 10.13
C PHE A 23 9.30 -8.05 8.94
N SER A 24 8.01 -7.83 9.19
CA SER A 24 7.04 -7.49 8.15
C SER A 24 7.38 -6.17 7.45
N VAL A 25 7.79 -5.15 8.19
CA VAL A 25 8.19 -3.85 7.60
C VAL A 25 9.48 -4.00 6.78
N ILE A 26 10.47 -4.76 7.26
CA ILE A 26 11.69 -5.02 6.49
C ILE A 26 11.35 -5.73 5.18
N LEU A 27 10.51 -6.77 5.22
CA LEU A 27 10.03 -7.48 4.03
C LEU A 27 9.27 -6.54 3.08
N PHE A 28 8.41 -5.68 3.60
CA PHE A 28 7.68 -4.70 2.81
C PHE A 28 8.62 -3.75 2.05
N MET A 29 9.68 -3.27 2.71
CA MET A 29 10.70 -2.43 2.05
C MET A 29 11.43 -3.18 0.93
N ILE A 30 11.72 -4.47 1.10
CA ILE A 30 12.33 -5.32 0.06
C ILE A 30 11.38 -5.49 -1.14
N ILE A 31 10.08 -5.70 -0.89
CA ILE A 31 9.08 -5.84 -1.96
C ILE A 31 8.97 -4.55 -2.78
N ILE A 32 8.96 -3.38 -2.12
CA ILE A 32 8.98 -2.08 -2.81
C ILE A 32 10.25 -1.96 -3.65
N TRP A 33 11.41 -2.27 -3.08
CA TRP A 33 12.68 -2.19 -3.80
C TRP A 33 12.70 -3.10 -5.04
N ASP A 34 12.28 -4.36 -4.92
CA ASP A 34 12.15 -5.29 -6.04
C ASP A 34 11.15 -4.81 -7.11
N SER A 35 10.06 -4.16 -6.68
CA SER A 35 9.07 -3.61 -7.60
C SER A 35 9.66 -2.51 -8.50
N PHE A 36 10.57 -1.67 -7.97
CA PHE A 36 11.24 -0.63 -8.74
C PHE A 36 12.34 -1.17 -9.66
N THR A 37 13.07 -2.21 -9.23
CA THR A 37 14.15 -2.79 -10.04
C THR A 37 13.62 -3.64 -11.20
N SER A 38 12.51 -4.38 -10.99
CA SER A 38 11.93 -5.29 -11.99
C SER A 38 11.17 -4.59 -13.12
N LYS A 39 10.80 -3.30 -12.98
CA LYS A 39 10.16 -2.45 -14.01
C LYS A 39 9.02 -3.14 -14.77
N ARG A 40 8.17 -3.89 -14.07
CA ARG A 40 7.01 -4.59 -14.66
C ARG A 40 5.92 -3.57 -15.05
N LEU A 41 5.57 -3.53 -16.34
CA LEU A 41 4.49 -2.68 -16.85
C LEU A 41 3.11 -3.31 -16.58
N MET A 42 2.10 -2.47 -16.31
CA MET A 42 0.71 -2.93 -16.16
C MET A 42 0.14 -3.30 -17.54
N ILE A 43 -0.41 -4.52 -17.68
CA ILE A 43 -0.95 -5.03 -18.95
C ILE A 43 -2.46 -4.79 -19.06
N PHE A 44 -3.20 -4.94 -17.96
CA PHE A 44 -4.65 -4.76 -17.93
C PHE A 44 -5.12 -4.32 -16.54
N ASN A 45 -6.17 -3.50 -16.51
CA ASN A 45 -6.86 -3.09 -15.30
C ASN A 45 -8.35 -3.42 -15.42
N THR A 46 -8.92 -4.03 -14.38
CA THR A 46 -10.35 -4.39 -14.35
C THR A 46 -11.25 -3.23 -13.91
N ASN A 47 -10.68 -2.16 -13.33
CA ASN A 47 -11.42 -1.10 -12.65
C ASN A 47 -11.74 0.09 -13.56
N PHE A 48 -12.42 -0.14 -14.69
CA PHE A 48 -12.79 0.93 -15.64
C PHE A 48 -13.83 1.92 -15.10
N ALA A 49 -14.49 1.62 -13.97
CA ALA A 49 -15.52 2.48 -13.41
C ALA A 49 -14.96 3.75 -12.72
N MET A 50 -13.66 3.81 -12.43
CA MET A 50 -13.05 4.98 -11.82
C MET A 50 -12.11 5.67 -12.80
N ILE A 51 -12.18 7.00 -12.80
CA ILE A 51 -11.45 7.85 -13.74
C ILE A 51 -9.93 7.72 -13.60
N GLU A 52 -9.42 7.49 -12.38
CA GLU A 52 -7.98 7.32 -12.10
C GLU A 52 -7.37 6.11 -12.84
N TRP A 53 -8.17 5.06 -13.06
CA TRP A 53 -7.72 3.81 -13.67
C TRP A 53 -7.80 3.80 -15.20
N ILE A 54 -8.37 4.85 -15.80
CA ILE A 54 -8.44 5.07 -17.25
C ILE A 54 -7.18 5.79 -17.77
N GLN A 55 -6.39 6.41 -16.88
CA GLN A 55 -5.16 7.12 -17.25
C GLN A 55 -3.98 6.17 -17.52
N ASN A 56 -2.90 6.73 -18.07
CA ASN A 56 -1.62 6.03 -18.23
C ASN A 56 -0.94 5.76 -16.88
N PHE A 57 -0.04 4.78 -16.84
CA PHE A 57 0.81 4.48 -15.68
C PHE A 57 2.29 4.70 -16.04
N PRO A 58 2.92 5.83 -15.69
CA PRO A 58 2.40 6.96 -14.89
C PRO A 58 1.49 7.91 -15.69
N PRO A 59 0.65 8.71 -15.02
CA PRO A 59 -0.17 9.71 -15.68
C PRO A 59 0.70 10.84 -16.26
N MET A 60 0.19 11.49 -17.30
CA MET A 60 0.83 12.69 -17.87
C MET A 60 0.67 13.88 -16.92
N GLU A 61 1.64 14.81 -16.91
CA GLU A 61 1.60 16.05 -16.12
C GLU A 61 0.32 16.86 -16.40
N HIS A 62 -0.06 16.95 -17.67
CA HIS A 62 -1.35 17.45 -18.11
C HIS A 62 -2.22 16.27 -18.55
N SER A 63 -2.92 15.67 -17.59
CA SER A 63 -3.67 14.42 -17.81
C SER A 63 -4.97 14.60 -18.59
N TYR A 64 -5.57 15.80 -18.59
CA TYR A 64 -6.83 16.09 -19.27
C TYR A 64 -6.68 17.30 -20.18
N SER A 65 -7.07 17.16 -21.44
CA SER A 65 -7.21 18.28 -22.38
C SER A 65 -8.48 19.08 -22.13
N GLU A 66 -9.52 18.42 -21.61
CA GLU A 66 -10.84 18.99 -21.35
C GLU A 66 -11.36 18.56 -19.98
N ILE A 67 -12.25 19.34 -19.38
CA ILE A 67 -12.81 19.05 -18.06
C ILE A 67 -13.74 17.83 -18.19
N PRO A 68 -13.58 16.78 -17.36
CA PRO A 68 -14.46 15.63 -17.39
C PRO A 68 -15.90 16.06 -17.09
N SER A 69 -16.83 15.69 -17.96
CA SER A 69 -18.23 16.05 -17.83
C SER A 69 -18.94 15.14 -16.82
N VAL A 70 -19.64 15.76 -15.88
CA VAL A 70 -20.55 15.06 -14.97
C VAL A 70 -21.96 15.28 -15.51
N LEU A 71 -22.65 14.19 -15.83
CA LEU A 71 -24.02 14.26 -16.30
C LEU A 71 -24.96 14.16 -15.09
N ASN A 72 -25.54 15.29 -14.68
CA ASN A 72 -26.62 15.29 -13.70
C ASN A 72 -27.93 14.92 -14.42
N LYS A 73 -28.55 13.82 -13.98
CA LYS A 73 -29.91 13.45 -14.37
C LYS A 73 -30.94 14.25 -13.59
#